data_AF-A0A5J4UM24-F1
#
_entry.id   AF-A0A5J4UM24-F1
#
_cell.length_a   1.000
_cell.length_b   1.000
_cell.length_c   1.000
_cell.angle_alpha   90.00
_cell.angle_beta   90.00
_cell.angle_gamma   90.00
#
_symmetry.space_group_name_H-M   'P 1'
#
loop_
_entity.id
_entity.type
_entity.pdbx_description
1 polymer ?
#
loop_
_entity_poly.entity_id
_entity_poly.type
_entity_poly.pdbx_seq_one_letter_code
_entity_poly.pdbx_strand_id
1 'polypeptide(L)'
;MEEEKRKKKEEQDGSGNRTSDQLKKNKIKENEQKEVIHPVEINSLNEIVLSNGTQIGNRQLVRYYRQKIHPDESRNSYLVNSLIQQYRKQGWLLKDKQRRRKELKRTQKEIGKRDVLEIAASFQQNKIRRKYLRDQLSWK
;
A
#
# COMPACT_ATOMS: atom_id res chain seq x y z
N MET A 1 50.42 69.19 -48.76
CA MET A 1 51.05 69.55 -47.47
C MET A 1 50.13 70.53 -46.80
N GLU A 2 49.23 70.03 -45.96
CA GLU A 2 48.41 70.78 -44.99
C GLU A 2 47.54 69.73 -44.27
N GLU A 3 47.51 69.82 -42.93
CA GLU A 3 46.43 69.33 -42.02
C GLU A 3 46.13 67.81 -42.03
N GLU A 4 46.19 67.00 -40.97
CA GLU A 4 45.81 67.22 -39.58
C GLU A 4 46.58 66.25 -38.67
N LYS A 5 47.60 66.76 -37.99
CA LYS A 5 48.14 66.16 -36.75
C LYS A 5 47.28 66.62 -35.58
N ARG A 6 46.08 66.07 -35.39
CA ARG A 6 45.29 66.25 -34.15
C ARG A 6 44.42 65.03 -33.89
N LYS A 7 44.95 64.05 -33.14
CA LYS A 7 44.22 63.06 -32.32
C LYS A 7 45.21 62.14 -31.58
N LYS A 8 46.10 62.76 -30.81
CA LYS A 8 46.91 62.09 -29.77
C LYS A 8 46.74 62.90 -28.48
N LYS A 9 45.68 62.61 -27.75
CA LYS A 9 45.47 62.80 -26.31
C LYS A 9 43.99 62.58 -26.04
N GLU A 10 43.68 62.00 -24.89
CA GLU A 10 42.36 61.52 -24.43
C GLU A 10 42.05 60.13 -25.00
N GLU A 11 41.98 59.03 -24.26
CA GLU A 11 41.83 58.77 -22.83
C GLU A 11 42.53 57.43 -22.50
N GLN A 12 43.58 57.50 -21.69
CA GLN A 12 43.84 56.44 -20.71
C GLN A 12 42.87 56.73 -19.57
N ASP A 13 41.94 55.81 -19.29
CA ASP A 13 41.43 55.52 -17.95
C ASP A 13 40.37 54.42 -18.01
N GLY A 14 40.43 53.46 -17.08
CA GLY A 14 39.26 52.63 -16.75
C GLY A 14 39.31 51.13 -17.07
N SER A 15 40.46 50.46 -16.94
CA SER A 15 40.51 48.99 -16.79
C SER A 15 40.00 48.56 -15.41
N GLY A 16 38.70 48.72 -15.16
CA GLY A 16 38.03 48.38 -13.90
C GLY A 16 37.37 47.01 -13.95
N ASN A 17 37.94 46.06 -13.19
CA ASN A 17 37.39 44.78 -12.74
C ASN A 17 35.85 44.72 -12.68
N ARG A 18 35.20 44.05 -13.64
CA ARG A 18 33.74 43.77 -13.62
C ARG A 18 33.37 42.28 -13.76
N THR A 19 34.34 41.39 -13.79
CA THR A 19 34.12 39.97 -14.10
C THR A 19 33.94 39.07 -12.86
N SER A 20 34.38 39.50 -11.67
CA SER A 20 34.33 38.69 -10.44
C SER A 20 32.94 38.65 -9.77
N ASP A 21 32.16 39.74 -9.85
CA ASP A 21 30.85 39.81 -9.17
C ASP A 21 29.73 39.08 -9.91
N GLN A 22 29.84 38.94 -11.23
CA GLN A 22 28.89 38.13 -12.02
C GLN A 22 29.12 36.63 -11.80
N LEU A 23 30.38 36.20 -11.62
CA LEU A 23 30.71 34.81 -11.29
C LEU A 23 30.25 34.41 -9.88
N LYS A 24 30.26 35.33 -8.91
CA LYS A 24 29.69 35.08 -7.57
C LYS A 24 28.16 35.02 -7.59
N LYS A 25 27.48 35.88 -8.35
CA LYS A 25 26.01 35.83 -8.48
C LYS A 25 25.52 34.55 -9.17
N ASN A 26 26.29 33.99 -10.09
CA ASN A 26 25.94 32.71 -10.73
C ASN A 26 26.21 31.51 -9.82
N LYS A 27 27.30 31.50 -9.04
CA LYS A 27 27.56 30.45 -8.03
C LYS A 27 26.53 30.40 -6.88
N ILE A 28 25.91 31.53 -6.54
CA ILE A 28 24.91 31.57 -5.46
C ILE A 28 23.55 31.02 -5.92
N LYS A 29 23.23 31.05 -7.22
CA LYS A 29 21.95 30.56 -7.75
C LYS A 29 21.87 29.05 -7.97
N GLU A 30 23.00 28.36 -8.07
CA GLU A 30 23.01 26.89 -8.29
C GLU A 30 22.85 26.09 -6.98
N ASN A 31 23.02 26.71 -5.81
CA ASN A 31 22.97 26.01 -4.52
C ASN A 31 21.60 26.03 -3.80
N GLU A 32 20.57 26.60 -4.41
CA GLU A 32 19.21 26.65 -3.81
C GLU A 32 18.26 25.56 -4.31
N GLN A 33 18.70 24.68 -5.20
CA GLN A 33 17.98 23.43 -5.49
C GLN A 33 18.31 22.38 -4.41
N LYS A 34 18.00 22.70 -3.16
CA LYS A 34 17.78 21.63 -2.18
C LYS A 34 16.51 20.93 -2.62
N GLU A 35 16.64 19.73 -3.16
CA GLU A 35 15.53 18.84 -3.45
C GLU A 35 14.60 18.82 -2.23
N VAL A 36 13.44 19.44 -2.38
CA VAL A 36 12.37 19.31 -1.41
C VAL A 36 11.94 17.86 -1.53
N ILE A 37 12.42 17.01 -0.61
CA ILE A 37 11.95 15.65 -0.46
C ILE A 37 10.47 15.79 -0.11
N HIS A 38 9.60 15.71 -1.12
CA HIS A 38 8.17 15.60 -0.93
C HIS A 38 7.93 14.16 -0.50
N PRO A 39 7.57 13.88 0.77
CA PRO A 39 7.39 12.50 1.25
C PRO A 39 6.15 11.81 0.64
N VAL A 40 5.47 12.52 -0.28
CA VAL A 40 4.16 12.21 -0.83
C VAL A 40 4.22 12.57 -2.32
N GLU A 41 4.27 11.55 -3.16
CA GLU A 41 4.21 11.69 -4.61
C GLU A 41 2.78 11.39 -5.07
N ILE A 42 2.25 12.21 -5.98
CA ILE A 42 0.96 11.95 -6.62
C ILE A 42 1.28 11.27 -7.96
N ASN A 43 0.90 9.99 -8.08
CA ASN A 43 1.03 9.25 -9.32
C ASN A 43 0.04 9.76 -10.39
N SER A 44 0.32 9.45 -11.66
CA SER A 44 -0.54 9.78 -12.81
C SER A 44 -1.98 9.26 -12.71
N LEU A 45 -2.23 8.31 -11.80
CA LEU A 45 -3.57 7.76 -11.50
C LEU A 45 -4.25 8.48 -10.31
N ASN A 46 -3.75 9.65 -9.89
CA ASN A 46 -4.19 10.39 -8.70
C ASN A 46 -4.12 9.55 -7.41
N GLU A 47 -3.20 8.60 -7.37
CA GLU A 47 -2.90 7.79 -6.19
C GLU A 47 -1.75 8.43 -5.43
N ILE A 48 -1.84 8.38 -4.11
CA ILE A 48 -0.81 8.94 -3.24
C ILE A 48 0.17 7.83 -2.89
N VAL A 49 1.43 8.00 -3.29
CA VAL A 49 2.52 7.11 -2.89
C VAL A 49 3.23 7.72 -1.69
N LEU A 50 3.24 6.99 -0.59
CA LEU A 50 3.97 7.36 0.61
C LEU A 50 5.44 6.91 0.51
N SER A 51 6.32 7.55 1.27
CA SER A 51 7.74 7.21 1.36
C SER A 51 8.05 5.77 1.79
N ASN A 52 7.10 5.08 2.42
CA ASN A 52 7.21 3.67 2.79
C ASN A 52 6.77 2.70 1.67
N GLY A 53 6.45 3.21 0.46
CA GLY A 53 5.96 2.43 -0.67
C GLY A 53 4.47 2.08 -0.61
N THR A 54 3.73 2.57 0.39
CA THR A 54 2.28 2.36 0.48
C THR A 54 1.56 3.22 -0.55
N GLN A 55 0.68 2.60 -1.33
CA GLN A 55 -0.18 3.29 -2.29
C GLN A 55 -1.56 3.51 -1.68
N ILE A 56 -1.99 4.77 -1.58
CA ILE A 56 -3.31 5.18 -1.10
C ILE A 56 -4.16 5.61 -2.30
N GLY A 57 -5.25 4.88 -2.51
CA GLY A 57 -6.19 5.15 -3.59
C GLY A 57 -7.04 6.41 -3.38
N ASN A 58 -7.55 6.98 -4.47
CA ASN A 58 -8.37 8.19 -4.43
C ASN A 58 -9.81 7.89 -3.94
N ARG A 59 -10.34 8.73 -3.04
CA ARG A 59 -11.73 8.62 -2.55
C ARG A 59 -12.77 8.62 -3.67
N GLN A 60 -12.51 9.32 -4.78
CA GLN A 60 -13.40 9.35 -5.95
C GLN A 60 -13.54 7.97 -6.62
N LEU A 61 -12.55 7.08 -6.46
CA LEU A 61 -12.50 5.75 -7.07
C LEU A 61 -12.99 4.64 -6.14
N VAL A 62 -13.54 4.97 -4.96
CA VAL A 62 -14.01 3.98 -3.96
C VAL A 62 -14.99 2.97 -4.54
N ARG A 63 -15.85 3.39 -5.48
CA ARG A 63 -16.79 2.47 -6.14
C ARG A 63 -16.07 1.37 -6.93
N TYR A 64 -14.98 1.72 -7.61
CA TYR A 64 -14.15 0.79 -8.38
C TYR A 64 -13.29 -0.09 -7.47
N TYR A 65 -12.73 0.46 -6.38
CA TYR A 65 -12.01 -0.35 -5.39
C TYR A 65 -12.89 -1.39 -4.68
N ARG A 66 -14.20 -1.11 -4.55
CA ARG A 66 -15.17 -2.06 -4.00
C ARG A 66 -15.68 -3.08 -5.02
N GLN A 67 -15.37 -2.91 -6.30
CA GLN A 67 -15.81 -3.81 -7.36
C GLN A 67 -15.03 -5.12 -7.25
N LYS A 68 -15.76 -6.23 -7.10
CA LYS A 68 -15.18 -7.57 -7.22
C LYS A 68 -15.16 -7.95 -8.69
N ILE A 69 -14.02 -7.74 -9.35
CA ILE A 69 -13.82 -8.22 -10.72
C ILE A 69 -13.65 -9.74 -10.64
N HIS A 70 -14.37 -10.45 -11.50
CA HIS A 70 -14.14 -11.89 -11.63
C HIS A 70 -12.74 -12.09 -12.23
N PRO A 71 -11.90 -12.97 -11.65
CA PRO A 71 -10.59 -13.23 -12.22
C PRO A 71 -10.73 -13.71 -13.66
N ASP A 72 -9.79 -13.32 -14.51
CA ASP A 72 -9.77 -13.76 -15.90
C ASP A 72 -9.74 -15.30 -15.94
N GLU A 73 -10.81 -15.89 -16.46
CA GLU A 73 -10.89 -17.34 -16.57
C GLU A 73 -10.00 -17.81 -17.72
N SER A 74 -9.02 -18.67 -17.40
CA SER A 74 -8.27 -19.39 -18.43
C SER A 74 -9.22 -20.25 -19.27
N ARG A 75 -8.88 -20.49 -20.54
CA ARG A 75 -9.65 -21.41 -21.41
C ARG A 75 -9.86 -22.78 -20.75
N ASN A 76 -8.85 -23.27 -20.01
CA ASN A 76 -8.92 -24.55 -19.32
C ASN A 76 -9.92 -24.53 -18.15
N SER A 77 -9.97 -23.45 -17.36
CA SER A 77 -10.96 -23.34 -16.28
C SER A 77 -12.38 -23.29 -16.83
N TYR A 78 -12.61 -22.61 -17.96
CA TYR A 78 -13.91 -22.59 -18.62
C TYR A 78 -14.34 -23.99 -19.07
N LEU A 79 -13.44 -24.73 -19.74
CA LEU A 79 -13.71 -26.10 -20.19
C LEU A 79 -14.01 -27.05 -19.02
N VAL A 80 -13.22 -26.98 -17.94
CA VAL A 80 -13.44 -27.78 -16.74
C VAL A 80 -14.78 -27.44 -16.10
N ASN A 81 -15.11 -26.16 -15.95
CA ASN A 81 -16.39 -25.73 -15.38
C ASN A 81 -17.58 -26.17 -16.23
N SER A 82 -17.47 -26.04 -17.56
CA SER A 82 -18.48 -26.51 -18.51
C SER A 82 -18.68 -28.02 -18.42
N LEU A 83 -17.58 -28.79 -18.36
CA LEU A 83 -17.62 -30.24 -18.24
C LEU A 83 -18.26 -30.68 -16.92
N ILE A 84 -17.89 -30.04 -15.80
CA ILE A 84 -18.54 -30.27 -14.50
C ILE A 84 -20.04 -30.01 -14.57
N GLN A 85 -20.48 -28.94 -15.26
CA GLN A 85 -21.90 -28.65 -15.43
C GLN A 85 -22.61 -29.73 -16.26
N GLN A 86 -21.98 -30.24 -17.32
CA GLN A 86 -22.54 -31.34 -18.13
C GLN A 86 -22.71 -32.62 -17.29
N TYR A 87 -21.70 -33.03 -16.53
CA TYR A 87 -21.81 -34.19 -15.64
C TYR A 87 -22.84 -34.01 -14.53
N ARG A 88 -22.99 -32.78 -14.00
CA ARG A 88 -24.07 -32.44 -13.07
C ARG A 88 -25.46 -32.63 -13.70
N LYS A 89 -25.66 -32.15 -14.93
CA LYS A 89 -26.93 -32.31 -15.67
C LYS A 89 -27.26 -33.77 -15.94
N GLN A 90 -26.24 -34.58 -16.20
CA GLN A 90 -26.39 -36.03 -16.40
C GLN A 90 -26.65 -36.81 -15.09
N GLY A 91 -26.70 -36.15 -13.93
CA GLY A 91 -27.06 -36.80 -12.66
C GLY A 91 -25.90 -37.39 -11.86
N TRP A 92 -24.67 -37.35 -12.38
CA TRP A 92 -23.51 -38.03 -11.79
C TRP A 92 -23.07 -37.38 -10.47
N LEU A 93 -23.25 -36.06 -10.32
CA LEU A 93 -22.83 -35.29 -9.14
C LEU A 93 -23.97 -34.97 -8.13
N LEU A 94 -25.21 -35.41 -8.36
CA LEU A 94 -26.35 -35.01 -7.50
C LEU A 94 -26.26 -35.63 -6.09
N LYS A 95 -25.68 -36.82 -5.96
CA LYS A 95 -25.53 -37.52 -4.67
C LYS A 95 -24.51 -36.83 -3.75
N ASP A 96 -23.49 -36.20 -4.33
CA ASP A 96 -22.40 -35.57 -3.56
C ASP A 96 -22.83 -34.28 -2.88
N LYS A 97 -23.71 -33.48 -3.50
CA LYS A 97 -24.18 -32.22 -2.91
C LYS A 97 -24.96 -32.46 -1.62
N GLN A 98 -25.78 -33.52 -1.58
CA GLN A 98 -26.54 -33.88 -0.39
C GLN A 98 -25.64 -34.46 0.71
N ARG A 99 -24.65 -35.31 0.36
CA ARG A 99 -23.65 -35.82 1.29
C ARG A 99 -22.83 -34.69 1.91
N ARG A 100 -22.27 -33.81 1.09
CA ARG A 100 -21.47 -32.65 1.52
C ARG A 100 -22.26 -31.71 2.45
N ARG A 101 -23.54 -31.46 2.16
CA ARG A 101 -24.39 -30.63 3.04
C ARG A 101 -24.64 -31.29 4.40
N LYS A 102 -24.82 -32.62 4.44
CA LYS A 102 -24.97 -33.37 5.71
C LYS A 102 -23.68 -33.35 6.51
N GLU A 103 -22.53 -33.56 5.87
CA GLU A 103 -21.22 -33.48 6.49
C GLU A 103 -20.93 -32.09 7.07
N LEU A 104 -21.17 -31.03 6.30
CA LEU A 104 -20.95 -29.65 6.76
C LEU A 104 -21.82 -29.30 7.98
N LYS A 105 -23.04 -29.82 8.06
CA LYS A 105 -23.88 -29.69 9.26
C LYS A 105 -23.35 -30.47 10.46
N ARG A 106 -22.70 -31.63 10.23
CA ARG A 106 -22.09 -32.43 11.31
C ARG A 106 -20.86 -31.70 11.86
N THR A 107 -19.98 -31.22 10.99
CA THR A 107 -18.77 -30.48 11.41
C THR A 107 -19.13 -29.18 12.13
N GLN A 108 -20.13 -28.43 11.66
CA GLN A 108 -20.61 -27.23 12.36
C GLN A 108 -21.15 -27.55 13.77
N LYS A 109 -21.88 -28.65 13.93
CA LYS A 109 -22.35 -29.10 15.25
C LYS A 109 -21.19 -29.52 16.16
N GLU A 110 -20.16 -30.17 15.62
CA GLU A 110 -18.97 -30.54 16.38
C GLU A 110 -18.15 -29.32 16.80
N ILE A 111 -17.99 -28.33 15.93
CA ILE A 111 -17.34 -27.06 16.26
C ILE A 111 -18.10 -26.38 17.39
N GLY A 112 -19.42 -26.18 17.27
CA GLY A 112 -20.20 -25.56 18.33
C GLY A 112 -20.14 -26.32 19.67
N LYS A 113 -20.04 -27.66 19.65
CA LYS A 113 -19.82 -28.45 20.88
C LYS A 113 -18.43 -28.22 21.47
N ARG A 114 -17.40 -28.13 20.63
CA ARG A 114 -16.03 -27.82 21.07
C ARG A 114 -15.96 -26.44 21.69
N ASP A 115 -16.57 -25.43 21.08
CA ASP A 115 -16.60 -24.07 21.59
C ASP A 115 -17.25 -24.01 22.98
N VAL A 116 -18.37 -24.71 23.18
CA VAL A 116 -19.03 -24.79 24.51
C VAL A 116 -18.14 -25.47 25.54
N LEU A 117 -17.46 -26.56 25.17
CA LEU A 117 -16.53 -27.28 26.05
C LEU A 117 -15.30 -26.43 26.38
N GLU A 118 -14.77 -25.69 25.41
CA GLU A 118 -13.63 -24.79 25.57
C GLU A 118 -13.98 -23.61 26.49
N ILE A 119 -15.16 -23.01 26.30
CA ILE A 119 -15.70 -21.98 27.18
C ILE A 119 -15.86 -22.54 28.61
N ALA A 120 -16.44 -23.73 28.77
CA ALA A 120 -16.60 -24.37 30.09
C ALA A 120 -15.25 -24.67 30.75
N ALA A 121 -14.26 -25.16 30.00
CA ALA A 121 -12.91 -25.39 30.49
C ALA A 121 -12.24 -24.09 30.93
N SER A 122 -12.42 -23.00 30.18
CA SER A 122 -11.88 -21.68 30.53
C SER A 122 -12.43 -21.15 31.86
N PHE A 123 -13.72 -21.39 32.16
CA PHE A 123 -14.32 -21.03 33.45
C PHE A 123 -13.70 -21.81 34.62
N GLN A 124 -13.46 -23.12 34.44
CA GLN A 124 -12.81 -23.94 35.47
C GLN A 124 -11.36 -23.50 35.72
N GLN A 125 -10.61 -23.25 34.66
CA GLN A 125 -9.24 -22.73 34.76
C GLN A 125 -9.20 -21.37 35.47
N ASN A 126 -10.13 -20.47 35.16
CA ASN A 126 -10.23 -19.18 35.83
C ASN A 126 -10.57 -19.31 37.32
N LYS A 127 -11.42 -20.27 37.72
CA LYS A 127 -11.70 -20.56 39.12
C LYS A 127 -10.45 -21.01 39.88
N ILE A 128 -9.68 -21.92 39.30
CA ILE A 128 -8.42 -22.41 39.85
C ILE A 128 -7.40 -21.27 39.97
N ARG A 129 -7.23 -20.47 38.90
CA ARG A 129 -6.33 -19.32 38.88
C ARG A 129 -6.66 -18.30 39.98
N ARG A 130 -7.94 -17.99 40.19
CA ARG A 130 -8.39 -17.08 41.26
C ARG A 130 -8.09 -17.62 42.66
N LYS A 131 -8.18 -18.93 42.87
CA LYS A 131 -7.81 -19.55 44.15
C LYS A 131 -6.33 -19.31 44.46
N TYR A 132 -5.45 -19.62 43.50
CA TYR A 132 -4.01 -19.40 43.68
C TYR A 132 -3.64 -17.92 43.87
N LEU A 133 -4.30 -17.00 43.15
CA LEU A 133 -4.12 -15.56 43.35
C LEU A 133 -4.51 -15.10 44.77
N ARG A 134 -5.62 -15.62 45.31
CA ARG A 134 -6.03 -15.33 46.70
C ARG A 134 -5.00 -15.85 47.70
N ASP A 135 -4.54 -17.08 47.50
CA ASP A 135 -3.56 -17.70 48.39
C ASP A 135 -2.24 -16.88 48.38
N GLN A 136 -1.76 -16.44 47.21
CA GLN A 136 -0.56 -15.57 47.11
C GLN A 136 -0.72 -14.20 47.79
N LEU A 137 -1.92 -13.61 47.76
CA LEU A 137 -2.19 -12.31 48.40
C LEU A 137 -2.34 -12.43 49.92
N SER A 138 -2.77 -13.58 50.44
CA SER A 138 -2.95 -13.82 51.88
C SER A 138 -1.65 -14.12 52.64
N TRP A 139 -0.55 -14.35 51.93
CA TRP A 139 0.78 -14.67 52.49
C TRP A 139 1.73 -13.46 52.52
N LYS A 140 1.23 -12.25 52.30
CA LYS A 140 1.94 -10.97 52.49
C LYS A 140 1.28 -10.19 53.62
#